data_AF-A0A7X9DW49-F1
#
_entry.id   AF-A0A7X9DW49-F1
#
_cell.length_a   1.000
_cell.length_b   1.000
_cell.length_c   1.000
_cell.angle_alpha   90.00
_cell.angle_beta   90.00
_cell.angle_gamma   90.00
#
_symmetry.space_group_name_H-M   'P 1'
#
loop_
_entity.id
_entity.type
_entity.pdbx_description
1 polymer ?
#
loop_
_entity_poly.entity_id
_entity_poly.type
_entity_poly.pdbx_seq_one_letter_code
_entity_poly.pdbx_strand_id
1 'polypeptide(L)' 'MNHNRPTISKRQKEKAREEKRKQKEQRRLQRKEERASRPRGMTGEDPDIAGIVPGPQPPPDDERS' A
#
# COMPACT_ATOMS: atom_id res chain seq x y z
N MET A 1 -3.24 47.97 11.53
CA MET A 1 -3.91 46.81 10.88
C MET A 1 -3.00 45.59 10.95
N ASN A 2 -3.55 44.40 11.22
CA ASN A 2 -2.85 43.24 11.77
C ASN A 2 -2.08 42.40 10.72
N HIS A 3 -0.75 42.31 10.85
CA HIS A 3 0.14 41.57 9.94
C HIS A 3 0.50 40.14 10.42
N ASN A 4 -0.20 39.60 11.44
CA ASN A 4 0.20 38.36 12.15
C ASN A 4 -0.42 37.05 11.58
N ARG A 5 -1.30 37.14 10.59
CA ARG A 5 -1.97 35.96 9.99
C ARG A 5 -1.07 35.04 9.14
N PRO A 6 -0.07 35.53 8.36
CA PRO A 6 0.71 34.66 7.49
C PRO A 6 1.72 33.77 8.23
N THR A 7 2.24 34.20 9.38
CA THR A 7 3.20 33.43 10.19
C THR A 7 2.53 32.26 10.92
N ILE A 8 1.33 32.48 11.47
CA ILE A 8 0.53 31.44 12.14
C ILE A 8 0.12 30.35 11.15
N SER A 9 -0.35 30.73 9.96
CA SER A 9 -0.73 29.78 8.91
C SER A 9 0.46 28.92 8.46
N LYS A 10 1.65 29.52 8.29
CA LYS A 10 2.88 28.78 7.97
C LYS A 10 3.21 27.75 9.05
N ARG A 11 3.16 28.15 10.33
CA ARG A 11 3.42 27.25 11.47
C ARG A 11 2.43 26.09 11.53
N GLN A 12 1.14 26.34 11.30
CA GLN A 12 0.12 25.27 11.26
C GLN A 12 0.38 24.28 10.12
N LYS A 13 0.73 24.79 8.93
CA LYS A 13 1.05 23.96 7.76
C LYS A 13 2.30 23.10 8.00
N GLU A 14 3.30 23.64 8.67
CA GLU A 14 4.52 22.91 9.03
C GLU A 14 4.22 21.77 10.02
N LYS A 15 3.52 22.06 11.12
CA LYS A 15 3.06 21.06 12.08
C LYS A 15 2.28 19.93 11.42
N ALA A 16 1.33 20.26 10.54
CA ALA A 16 0.55 19.26 9.82
C ALA A 16 1.42 18.35 8.91
N ARG A 17 2.49 18.88 8.31
CA ARG A 17 3.44 18.06 7.53
C ARG A 17 4.26 17.15 8.43
N GLU A 18 4.73 17.63 9.58
CA GLU A 18 5.48 16.84 10.55
C GLU A 18 4.62 15.69 11.11
N GLU A 19 3.39 15.99 11.54
CA GLU A 19 2.43 15.00 12.02
C GLU A 19 2.14 13.93 10.98
N LYS A 20 1.89 14.33 9.72
CA LYS A 20 1.67 13.38 8.61
C LYS A 20 2.89 12.50 8.35
N ARG A 21 4.12 13.04 8.45
CA ARG A 21 5.36 12.27 8.30
C ARG A 21 5.48 11.24 9.43
N LYS A 22 5.28 11.66 10.69
CA LYS A 22 5.30 10.79 11.86
C LYS A 22 4.28 9.66 11.76
N GLN A 23 3.03 9.97 11.39
CA GLN A 23 1.99 8.95 11.19
C GLN A 23 2.36 7.95 10.08
N LYS A 24 2.93 8.42 8.97
CA LYS A 24 3.36 7.55 7.88
C LYS A 24 4.50 6.63 8.30
N GLU A 25 5.43 7.13 9.10
CA GLU A 25 6.51 6.34 9.68
C GLU A 25 5.99 5.29 10.65
N GLN A 26 5.11 5.66 11.58
CA GLN A 26 4.45 4.73 12.50
C GLN A 26 3.71 3.62 11.74
N ARG A 27 2.93 3.97 10.70
CA ARG A 27 2.25 2.98 9.85
C ARG A 27 3.21 2.06 9.09
N ARG A 28 4.39 2.57 8.70
CA ARG A 28 5.43 1.75 8.05
C ARG A 28 6.03 0.75 9.03
N LEU A 29 6.31 1.16 10.27
CA LEU A 29 6.81 0.29 11.32
C LEU A 29 5.79 -0.80 11.66
N GLN A 30 4.53 -0.42 11.89
CA GLN A 30 3.43 -1.37 12.12
C GLN A 30 3.32 -2.40 10.99
N ARG A 31 3.30 -1.96 9.73
CA ARG A 31 3.26 -2.89 8.58
C ARG A 31 4.48 -3.81 8.52
N LYS A 32 5.66 -3.32 8.92
CA LYS A 32 6.89 -4.14 8.95
C LYS A 32 6.78 -5.22 10.02
N GLU A 33 6.28 -4.87 11.20
CA GLU A 33 6.01 -5.80 12.30
C GLU A 33 4.94 -6.82 11.91
N GLU A 34 3.81 -6.37 11.36
CA GLU A 34 2.75 -7.25 10.83
C GLU A 34 3.27 -8.23 9.78
N ARG A 35 4.12 -7.77 8.85
CA ARG A 35 4.74 -8.66 7.85
C ARG A 35 5.69 -9.67 8.46
N ALA A 36 6.41 -9.30 9.52
CA ALA A 36 7.34 -10.18 10.20
C ALA A 36 6.61 -11.21 11.09
N SER A 37 5.49 -10.82 11.70
CA SER A 37 4.68 -11.68 12.57
C SER A 37 3.67 -12.53 11.82
N ARG A 38 3.26 -12.10 10.62
CA ARG A 38 2.33 -12.86 9.79
C ARG A 38 2.95 -14.23 9.45
N PRO A 39 2.26 -15.34 9.74
CA PRO A 39 2.73 -16.65 9.32
C PRO A 39 2.93 -16.63 7.81
N ARG A 40 4.07 -17.17 7.33
CA ARG A 40 4.24 -17.46 5.90
C ARG A 40 3.04 -18.31 5.50
N GLY A 41 2.40 -17.96 4.39
CA GLY A 41 1.11 -18.53 3.97
C GLY A 41 1.05 -20.04 4.16
N MET A 42 -0.14 -20.53 4.50
CA MET A 42 -0.44 -21.95 4.70
C MET A 42 0.32 -22.79 3.68
N THR A 43 0.99 -23.85 4.15
CA THR A 43 1.78 -24.78 3.34
C THR A 43 0.90 -25.71 2.49
N GLY A 44 -0.18 -25.18 1.91
CA GLY A 44 -1.12 -25.87 1.04
C GLY A 44 -1.52 -24.94 -0.09
N GLU A 45 -1.51 -25.48 -1.32
CA GLU A 45 -2.03 -24.77 -2.49
C GLU A 45 -3.49 -24.37 -2.25
N ASP A 46 -3.84 -23.16 -2.65
CA ASP A 46 -5.23 -22.71 -2.65
C ASP A 46 -6.02 -23.60 -3.61
N PRO A 47 -7.15 -24.22 -3.20
CA PRO A 47 -7.95 -25.07 -4.09
C PRO A 47 -8.37 -24.36 -5.38
N ASP A 48 -8.50 -23.02 -5.38
CA ASP A 48 -8.84 -22.25 -6.58
C ASP A 48 -7.66 -22.07 -7.54
N ILE A 49 -6.42 -22.15 -7.05
CA ILE A 49 -5.20 -21.99 -7.86
C ILE A 49 -4.49 -23.32 -8.16
N ALA A 50 -4.81 -24.37 -7.41
CA ALA A 50 -4.23 -25.70 -7.58
C ALA A 50 -4.47 -26.20 -9.01
N GLY A 51 -3.40 -26.60 -9.70
CA GLY A 51 -3.46 -27.11 -11.08
C GLY A 51 -3.50 -26.05 -12.19
N ILE A 52 -3.52 -24.75 -11.87
CA ILE A 52 -3.34 -23.69 -12.87
C ILE A 52 -1.85 -23.60 -13.22
N VAL A 53 -1.50 -23.88 -14.48
CA VAL A 53 -0.14 -23.69 -15.00
C VAL A 53 0.00 -22.24 -15.46
N PRO A 54 0.84 -21.41 -14.81
CA PRO A 54 1.08 -20.04 -15.27
C PRO A 54 1.82 -20.11 -16.61
N GLY A 55 1.21 -19.58 -17.66
CA GLY A 55 1.77 -19.59 -19.00
C GLY A 55 1.12 -18.54 -19.90
N PRO A 56 1.69 -18.28 -21.09
CA PRO A 56 1.04 -17.45 -22.07
C PRO A 56 -0.34 -18.04 -22.38
N GLN A 57 -1.39 -17.20 -22.31
CA GLN A 57 -2.73 -17.59 -22.73
C GLN A 57 -2.67 -18.04 -24.20
N PRO A 58 -3.32 -19.14 -24.59
CA PRO A 58 -3.37 -19.55 -25.99
C PRO A 58 -3.96 -18.41 -26.85
N PRO A 59 -3.52 -18.28 -28.11
CA PRO A 59 -4.12 -17.33 -29.03
C PRO A 59 -5.62 -17.65 -29.19
N PRO A 60 -6.47 -16.63 -29.40
CA PRO A 60 -7.89 -16.87 -29.63
C PRO A 60 -8.09 -17.76 -30.86
N ASP A 61 -9.02 -18.71 -30.79
CA ASP A 61 -9.38 -19.54 -31.93
C ASP A 61 -9.92 -18.65 -33.06
N ASP A 62 -9.39 -18.83 -34.27
CA ASP A 62 -9.78 -18.12 -35.49
C ASP A 62 -11.22 -18.47 -35.97
N GLU A 63 -12.19 -18.68 -35.07
CA GLU A 63 -13.61 -18.92 -35.42
C GLU A 63 -14.38 -17.63 -35.73
N ARG A 64 -13.68 -16.53 -36.04
CA ARG A 64 -14.25 -15.30 -36.60
C ARG A 64 -13.51 -14.93 -37.88
N SER A 65 -13.71 -15.73 -38.93
CA SER A 65 -13.48 -15.33 -40.31
C SER A 65 -14.69 -15.70 -41.16
#